data_AF-A0A249NQ04-F1
#
_entry.id   AF-A0A249NQ04-F1
#
_cell.length_a   1.000
_cell.length_b   1.000
_cell.length_c   1.000
_cell.angle_alpha   90.00
_cell.angle_beta   90.00
_cell.angle_gamma   90.00
#
_symmetry.space_group_name_H-M   'P 1'
#
loop_
_entity.id
_entity.type
_entity.pdbx_description
1 polymer ?
#
loop_
_entity_poly.entity_id
_entity_poly.type
_entity_poly.pdbx_seq_one_letter_code
_entity_poly.pdbx_strand_id
1 'polypeptide(L)'
;MTDTFREKLMLAVALVLAAIYLFPLYWMYITALKSGSAMFANPPDFWPTDPQWQIYGQVWHSRNMRRYIWNSLVIAVLPSSLMITPIFVGFSQIGLLDYPRLAVILAIVAKSMPFFIVLVRATFMSVPQELEEAALVDGSSRVGAFFRIVLPLARNGILVGAILIFMQAFGEFVYSKSMIQRIELQPASVGLNSFMGPNTNEWNSIMAYAAIYVTPMLAASVLLQRGIVSGLTAGALK
;
A
#
# COMPACT_ATOMS: atom_id res chain seq x y z
N MET A 1 40.28 -9.93 3.31
CA MET A 1 39.41 -10.69 2.38
C MET A 1 38.72 -9.65 1.51
N THR A 2 39.01 -9.68 0.21
CA THR A 2 38.80 -8.56 -0.72
C THR A 2 37.32 -8.23 -0.89
N ASP A 3 36.97 -6.94 -0.91
CA ASP A 3 35.58 -6.44 -1.04
C ASP A 3 34.81 -7.10 -2.19
N THR A 4 35.52 -7.50 -3.24
CA THR A 4 35.01 -8.26 -4.40
C THR A 4 34.39 -9.61 -4.07
N PHE A 5 34.84 -10.34 -3.04
CA PHE A 5 34.23 -11.63 -2.66
C PHE A 5 32.89 -11.41 -1.95
N ARG A 6 32.83 -10.42 -1.05
CA ARG A 6 31.60 -10.05 -0.34
C ARG A 6 30.54 -9.55 -1.33
N GLU A 7 30.92 -8.73 -2.30
CA GLU A 7 30.01 -8.26 -3.37
C GLU A 7 29.44 -9.41 -4.19
N LYS A 8 30.30 -10.33 -4.66
CA LYS A 8 29.86 -11.53 -5.41
C LYS A 8 28.93 -12.41 -4.57
N LEU A 9 29.22 -12.58 -3.28
CA LEU A 9 28.38 -13.34 -2.36
C LEU A 9 27.01 -12.67 -2.17
N MET A 10 26.98 -11.35 -1.96
CA MET A 10 25.72 -10.60 -1.82
C MET A 10 24.88 -10.64 -3.11
N LEU A 11 25.52 -10.54 -4.28
CA LEU A 11 24.85 -10.69 -5.57
C LEU A 11 24.29 -12.11 -5.76
N ALA A 12 25.06 -13.14 -5.40
CA ALA A 12 24.60 -14.52 -5.48
C ALA A 12 23.37 -14.75 -4.56
N VAL A 13 23.42 -14.25 -3.32
CA VAL A 13 22.27 -14.31 -2.40
C VAL A 13 21.07 -13.56 -2.97
N ALA A 14 21.27 -12.34 -3.50
CA ALA A 14 20.20 -11.57 -4.10
C ALA A 14 19.56 -12.28 -5.31
N LEU A 15 20.36 -12.92 -6.17
CA LEU A 15 19.87 -13.70 -7.31
C LEU A 15 19.06 -14.92 -6.87
N VAL A 16 19.50 -15.62 -5.82
CA VAL A 16 18.75 -16.75 -5.25
C VAL A 16 17.42 -16.27 -4.67
N LEU A 17 17.41 -15.17 -3.91
CA LEU A 17 16.17 -14.59 -3.39
C LEU A 17 15.23 -14.14 -4.51
N ALA A 18 15.77 -13.52 -5.57
CA ALA A 18 15.00 -13.15 -6.75
C ALA A 18 14.39 -14.37 -7.46
N ALA A 19 15.16 -15.45 -7.61
CA ALA A 19 14.66 -16.69 -8.20
C ALA A 19 13.52 -17.31 -7.37
N ILE A 20 13.65 -17.34 -6.05
CA ILE A 20 12.58 -17.78 -5.13
C ILE A 20 11.33 -16.91 -5.27
N TYR A 21 11.49 -15.59 -5.37
CA TYR A 21 10.37 -14.64 -5.51
C TYR A 21 9.66 -14.75 -6.86
N LEU A 22 10.41 -14.99 -7.94
CA LEU A 22 9.86 -15.11 -9.29
C LEU A 22 9.27 -16.50 -9.57
N PHE A 23 9.63 -17.52 -8.79
CA PHE A 23 9.19 -18.88 -9.03
C PHE A 23 7.65 -19.04 -9.03
N PRO A 24 6.87 -18.49 -8.07
CA PRO A 24 5.41 -18.56 -8.13
C PRO A 24 4.80 -17.90 -9.36
N LEU A 25 5.38 -16.78 -9.83
CA LEU A 25 4.92 -16.10 -11.05
C LEU A 25 5.20 -16.96 -12.27
N TYR A 26 6.43 -17.44 -12.41
CA TYR A 26 6.79 -18.41 -13.44
C TYR A 26 5.84 -19.61 -13.45
N TRP A 27 5.57 -20.18 -12.27
CA TRP A 27 4.68 -21.32 -12.11
C TRP A 27 3.25 -20.99 -12.56
N MET A 28 2.73 -19.80 -12.24
CA MET A 28 1.42 -19.33 -12.69
C MET A 28 1.32 -19.24 -14.21
N TYR A 29 2.32 -18.67 -14.89
CA TYR A 29 2.33 -18.54 -16.36
C TYR A 29 2.48 -19.89 -17.05
N ILE A 30 3.41 -20.73 -16.58
CA ILE A 30 3.62 -22.06 -17.16
C ILE A 30 2.39 -22.94 -16.95
N THR A 31 1.80 -22.92 -15.77
CA THR A 31 0.60 -23.71 -15.48
C THR A 31 -0.58 -23.24 -16.32
N ALA A 32 -0.75 -21.94 -16.54
CA ALA A 32 -1.81 -21.42 -17.42
C ALA A 32 -1.71 -21.92 -18.88
N LEU A 33 -0.52 -22.32 -19.32
CA LEU A 33 -0.26 -22.87 -20.66
C LEU A 33 -0.34 -24.41 -20.73
N LYS A 34 -0.43 -25.11 -19.59
CA LYS A 34 -0.51 -26.58 -19.57
C LYS A 34 -1.88 -27.08 -20.01
N SER A 35 -1.91 -28.26 -20.62
CA SER A 35 -3.14 -29.01 -20.84
C SER A 35 -3.69 -29.54 -19.49
N GLY A 36 -5.00 -29.81 -19.44
CA GLY A 36 -5.66 -30.29 -18.21
C GLY A 36 -5.06 -31.59 -17.65
N SER A 37 -4.54 -32.48 -18.50
CA SER A 37 -3.84 -33.69 -18.08
C SER A 37 -2.42 -33.40 -17.55
N ALA A 38 -1.68 -32.46 -18.18
CA ALA A 38 -0.34 -32.08 -17.75
C ALA A 38 -0.31 -31.26 -16.45
N MET A 39 -1.43 -30.61 -16.08
CA MET A 39 -1.55 -29.90 -14.80
C MET A 39 -1.47 -30.82 -13.58
N PHE A 40 -1.91 -32.08 -13.72
CA PHE A 40 -1.94 -33.07 -12.64
C PHE A 40 -0.88 -34.18 -12.80
N ALA A 41 0.10 -33.98 -13.68
CA ALA A 41 1.20 -34.92 -13.86
C ALA A 41 2.11 -34.97 -12.62
N ASN A 42 2.60 -36.17 -12.28
CA ASN A 42 3.57 -36.38 -11.21
C ASN A 42 4.72 -37.26 -11.74
N PRO A 43 5.96 -36.75 -11.87
CA PRO A 43 6.43 -35.43 -11.44
C PRO A 43 5.86 -34.27 -12.29
N PRO A 44 5.77 -33.05 -11.73
CA PRO A 44 5.27 -31.88 -12.45
C PRO A 44 6.22 -31.44 -13.57
N ASP A 45 5.68 -31.17 -14.75
CA ASP A 45 6.47 -30.60 -15.84
C ASP A 45 6.84 -29.14 -15.56
N PHE A 46 8.11 -28.79 -15.71
CA PHE A 46 8.58 -27.40 -15.59
C PHE A 46 8.47 -26.64 -16.92
N TRP A 47 8.31 -27.33 -18.05
CA TRP A 47 8.12 -26.69 -19.34
C TRP A 47 6.96 -27.34 -20.09
N PRO A 48 5.99 -26.58 -20.60
CA PRO A 48 4.86 -27.16 -21.31
C PRO A 48 5.35 -27.70 -22.65
N THR A 49 5.12 -28.98 -22.89
CA THR A 49 5.45 -29.64 -24.17
C THR A 49 4.48 -29.23 -25.28
N ASP A 50 3.23 -28.92 -24.94
CA ASP A 50 2.18 -28.44 -25.85
C ASP A 50 1.45 -27.20 -25.27
N PRO A 51 2.00 -25.99 -25.45
CA PRO A 51 1.50 -24.78 -24.82
C PRO A 51 0.15 -24.29 -25.41
N GLN A 52 -0.86 -24.19 -24.54
CA GLN A 52 -2.23 -23.80 -24.88
C GLN A 52 -2.44 -22.27 -24.86
N TRP A 53 -1.85 -21.55 -25.82
CA TRP A 53 -1.97 -20.08 -25.93
C TRP A 53 -3.41 -19.59 -26.09
N GLN A 54 -4.30 -20.42 -26.62
CA GLN A 54 -5.70 -20.11 -26.87
C GLN A 54 -6.45 -19.79 -25.58
N ILE A 55 -6.01 -20.31 -24.42
CA ILE A 55 -6.63 -20.04 -23.11
C ILE A 55 -6.65 -18.53 -22.81
N TYR A 56 -5.59 -17.79 -23.15
CA TYR A 56 -5.58 -16.34 -22.93
C TYR A 56 -6.65 -15.62 -23.75
N GLY A 57 -6.81 -15.98 -25.03
CA GLY A 57 -7.86 -15.45 -25.89
C GLY A 57 -9.26 -15.85 -25.39
N GLN A 58 -9.43 -17.11 -24.99
CA GLN A 58 -10.69 -17.60 -24.42
C GLN A 58 -11.06 -16.84 -23.16
N VAL A 59 -10.16 -16.70 -22.19
CA VAL A 59 -10.40 -15.94 -20.96
C VAL A 59 -10.70 -14.47 -21.27
N TRP A 60 -9.97 -13.87 -22.20
CA TRP A 60 -10.16 -12.48 -22.59
C TRP A 60 -11.58 -12.18 -23.07
N HIS A 61 -12.12 -13.06 -23.94
CA HIS A 61 -13.45 -12.91 -24.51
C HIS A 61 -14.57 -13.47 -23.61
N SER A 62 -14.42 -14.69 -23.11
CA SER A 62 -15.48 -15.39 -22.34
C SER A 62 -15.74 -14.79 -20.96
N ARG A 63 -14.72 -14.18 -20.33
CA ARG A 63 -14.83 -13.59 -18.99
C ARG A 63 -14.98 -12.06 -19.02
N ASN A 64 -15.25 -11.46 -20.19
CA ASN A 64 -15.33 -10.00 -20.33
C ASN A 64 -14.09 -9.27 -19.75
N MET A 65 -12.89 -9.87 -19.89
CA MET A 65 -11.68 -9.37 -19.22
C MET A 65 -11.38 -7.91 -19.58
N ARG A 66 -11.68 -7.52 -20.84
CA ARG A 66 -11.62 -6.13 -21.31
C ARG A 66 -12.39 -5.17 -20.41
N ARG A 67 -13.60 -5.52 -19.96
CA ARG A 67 -14.41 -4.65 -19.10
C ARG A 67 -13.82 -4.54 -17.70
N TYR A 68 -13.33 -5.64 -17.14
CA TYR A 68 -12.71 -5.62 -15.82
C TYR A 68 -11.42 -4.80 -15.81
N ILE A 69 -10.54 -5.02 -16.77
CA ILE A 69 -9.32 -4.21 -16.93
C ILE A 69 -9.67 -2.74 -17.17
N TRP A 70 -10.65 -2.45 -18.03
CA TRP A 70 -11.11 -1.07 -18.27
C TRP A 70 -11.64 -0.42 -17.00
N ASN A 71 -12.49 -1.10 -16.23
CA ASN A 71 -13.01 -0.56 -14.98
C ASN A 71 -11.88 -0.34 -13.96
N SER A 72 -10.95 -1.29 -13.82
CA SER A 72 -9.79 -1.15 -12.95
C SER A 72 -8.90 0.02 -13.37
N LEU A 73 -8.68 0.20 -14.67
CA LEU A 73 -7.93 1.33 -15.22
C LEU A 73 -8.67 2.64 -14.97
N VAL A 74 -9.96 2.75 -15.28
CA VAL A 74 -10.75 3.96 -15.01
C VAL A 74 -10.70 4.31 -13.53
N ILE A 75 -10.90 3.34 -12.63
CA ILE A 75 -10.82 3.55 -11.18
C ILE A 75 -9.41 3.96 -10.75
N ALA A 76 -8.37 3.30 -11.26
CA ALA A 76 -6.97 3.66 -10.97
C ALA A 76 -6.58 5.03 -11.55
N VAL A 77 -7.22 5.43 -12.65
CA VAL A 77 -7.04 6.69 -13.39
C VAL A 77 -8.02 7.77 -12.91
N LEU A 78 -8.82 7.57 -11.86
CA LEU A 78 -9.45 8.65 -11.09
C LEU A 78 -8.46 9.09 -9.98
N PRO A 79 -7.32 9.72 -10.31
CA PRO A 79 -6.21 9.87 -9.41
C PRO A 79 -6.52 11.06 -8.50
N SER A 80 -5.67 11.30 -7.49
CA SER A 80 -5.77 12.50 -6.63
C SER A 80 -5.93 13.79 -7.46
N SER A 81 -5.33 13.84 -8.65
CA SER A 81 -5.38 14.95 -9.61
C SER A 81 -6.76 15.23 -10.20
N LEU A 82 -7.65 14.23 -10.31
CA LEU A 82 -9.01 14.45 -10.82
C LEU A 82 -9.98 14.83 -9.69
N MET A 83 -9.74 14.27 -8.50
CA MET A 83 -10.52 14.61 -7.29
C MET A 83 -10.21 16.02 -6.76
N ILE A 84 -9.14 16.66 -7.23
CA ILE A 84 -8.75 17.97 -6.72
C ILE A 84 -9.78 19.04 -7.03
N THR A 85 -10.32 19.07 -8.26
CA THR A 85 -11.27 20.08 -8.70
C THR A 85 -12.55 20.07 -7.87
N PRO A 86 -13.28 18.94 -7.73
CA PRO A 86 -14.51 18.93 -6.93
C PRO A 86 -14.25 19.20 -5.45
N ILE A 87 -13.14 18.70 -4.88
CA ILE A 87 -12.79 18.98 -3.47
C ILE A 87 -12.45 20.45 -3.28
N PHE A 88 -11.66 21.04 -4.18
CA PHE A 88 -11.28 22.45 -4.12
C PHE A 88 -12.52 23.35 -4.24
N VAL A 89 -13.41 23.08 -5.21
CA VAL A 89 -14.67 23.83 -5.38
C VAL A 89 -15.54 23.70 -4.13
N GLY A 90 -15.72 22.48 -3.60
CA GLY A 90 -16.50 22.25 -2.39
C GLY A 90 -15.94 23.00 -1.18
N PHE A 91 -14.61 22.95 -0.98
CA PHE A 91 -13.93 23.65 0.10
C PHE A 91 -13.97 25.17 -0.07
N SER A 92 -13.90 25.67 -1.30
CA SER A 92 -14.04 27.10 -1.60
C SER A 92 -15.43 27.61 -1.24
N GLN A 93 -16.48 26.84 -1.51
CA GLN A 93 -17.87 27.25 -1.23
C GLN A 93 -18.17 27.39 0.26
N ILE A 94 -17.47 26.62 1.11
CA ILE A 94 -17.66 26.64 2.56
C ILE A 94 -16.57 27.45 3.30
N GLY A 95 -15.69 28.16 2.58
CA GLY A 95 -14.60 28.94 3.17
C GLY A 95 -13.47 28.12 3.81
N LEU A 96 -13.40 26.81 3.57
CA LEU A 96 -12.40 25.94 4.19
C LEU A 96 -10.98 26.20 3.65
N LEU A 97 -10.86 26.80 2.45
CA LEU A 97 -9.58 27.19 1.88
C LEU A 97 -8.86 28.30 2.67
N ASP A 98 -9.56 29.04 3.54
CA ASP A 98 -8.95 29.98 4.49
C ASP A 98 -8.10 29.24 5.56
N TYR A 99 -8.36 27.93 5.73
CA TYR A 99 -7.63 27.03 6.62
C TYR A 99 -6.95 25.91 5.80
N PRO A 100 -5.95 26.22 4.97
CA PRO A 100 -5.49 25.33 3.90
C PRO A 100 -4.84 24.04 4.40
N ARG A 101 -4.22 24.04 5.61
CA ARG A 101 -3.73 22.81 6.24
C ARG A 101 -4.87 21.87 6.63
N LEU A 102 -5.96 22.41 7.18
CA LEU A 102 -7.14 21.63 7.55
C LEU A 102 -7.85 21.07 6.31
N ALA A 103 -7.95 21.88 5.24
CA ALA A 103 -8.45 21.44 3.94
C ALA A 103 -7.66 20.22 3.44
N VAL A 104 -6.33 20.28 3.42
CA VAL A 104 -5.48 19.15 2.98
C VAL A 104 -5.67 17.93 3.87
N ILE A 105 -5.71 18.10 5.20
CA ILE A 105 -5.96 16.98 6.14
C ILE A 105 -7.28 16.29 5.81
N LEU A 106 -8.36 17.06 5.61
CA LEU A 106 -9.68 16.51 5.31
C LEU A 106 -9.72 15.83 3.93
N ALA A 107 -9.04 16.37 2.93
CA ALA A 107 -8.91 15.74 1.62
C ALA A 107 -8.17 14.40 1.70
N ILE A 108 -7.06 14.34 2.45
CA ILE A 108 -6.28 13.12 2.66
C ILE A 108 -7.11 12.07 3.42
N VAL A 109 -7.82 12.48 4.47
CA VAL A 109 -8.71 11.60 5.25
C VAL A 109 -9.79 11.04 4.34
N ALA A 110 -10.51 11.89 3.61
CA ALA A 110 -11.57 11.46 2.70
C ALA A 110 -11.06 10.44 1.66
N LYS A 111 -9.87 10.67 1.09
CA LYS A 111 -9.23 9.74 0.14
C LYS A 111 -8.83 8.41 0.79
N SER A 112 -8.29 8.46 2.00
CA SER A 112 -7.64 7.31 2.65
C SER A 112 -8.58 6.45 3.48
N MET A 113 -9.72 7.01 3.90
CA MET A 113 -10.67 6.40 4.82
C MET A 113 -11.24 5.06 4.32
N PRO A 114 -11.67 4.90 3.06
CA PRO A 114 -12.19 3.61 2.59
C PRO A 114 -11.17 2.49 2.69
N PHE A 115 -9.92 2.77 2.29
CA PHE A 115 -8.82 1.81 2.37
C PHE A 115 -8.48 1.46 3.83
N PHE A 116 -8.42 2.47 4.71
CA PHE A 116 -8.18 2.25 6.14
C PHE A 116 -9.27 1.39 6.78
N ILE A 117 -10.55 1.65 6.47
CA ILE A 117 -11.69 0.88 6.97
C ILE A 117 -11.59 -0.59 6.55
N VAL A 118 -11.29 -0.87 5.28
CA VAL A 118 -11.17 -2.25 4.78
C VAL A 118 -10.06 -3.00 5.52
N LEU A 119 -8.91 -2.36 5.70
CA LEU A 119 -7.75 -2.95 6.36
C LEU A 119 -8.00 -3.21 7.85
N VAL A 120 -8.56 -2.22 8.55
CA VAL A 120 -8.87 -2.33 9.98
C VAL A 120 -10.02 -3.31 10.23
N ARG A 121 -11.02 -3.37 9.33
CA ARG A 121 -12.10 -4.36 9.39
C ARG A 121 -11.55 -5.78 9.36
N ALA A 122 -10.61 -6.08 8.46
CA ALA A 122 -9.99 -7.40 8.40
C ALA A 122 -9.31 -7.78 9.73
N THR A 123 -8.71 -6.80 10.42
CA THR A 123 -8.12 -7.00 11.74
C THR A 123 -9.19 -7.28 12.81
N PHE A 124 -10.27 -6.50 12.86
CA PHE A 124 -11.35 -6.76 13.83
C PHE A 124 -12.02 -8.11 13.62
N MET A 125 -12.22 -8.53 12.37
CA MET A 125 -12.81 -9.84 12.04
C MET A 125 -11.90 -11.02 12.43
N SER A 126 -10.62 -10.79 12.73
CA SER A 126 -9.69 -11.83 13.21
C SER A 126 -9.76 -12.05 14.72
N VAL A 127 -10.43 -11.16 15.47
CA VAL A 127 -10.63 -11.31 16.91
C VAL A 127 -11.69 -12.38 17.16
N PRO A 128 -11.40 -13.45 17.95
CA PRO A 128 -12.37 -14.50 18.24
C PRO A 128 -13.62 -13.95 18.95
N GLN A 129 -14.81 -14.31 18.46
CA GLN A 129 -16.09 -13.80 18.98
C GLN A 129 -16.35 -14.29 20.41
N GLU A 130 -15.82 -15.45 20.77
CA GLU A 130 -15.97 -16.10 22.08
C GLU A 130 -15.39 -15.23 23.21
N LEU A 131 -14.36 -14.43 22.92
CA LEU A 131 -13.77 -13.50 23.90
C LEU A 131 -14.69 -12.30 24.18
N GLU A 132 -15.46 -11.85 23.19
CA GLU A 132 -16.46 -10.81 23.39
C GLU A 132 -17.66 -11.36 24.17
N GLU A 133 -18.13 -12.57 23.81
CA GLU A 133 -19.23 -13.24 24.50
C GLU A 133 -18.90 -13.54 25.96
N ALA A 134 -17.69 -14.03 26.26
CA ALA A 134 -17.23 -14.25 27.62
C ALA A 134 -17.27 -12.94 28.45
N ALA A 135 -16.78 -11.83 27.88
CA ALA A 135 -16.82 -10.54 28.55
C ALA A 135 -18.26 -10.06 28.85
N LEU A 136 -19.22 -10.34 27.94
CA LEU A 136 -20.64 -10.03 28.16
C LEU A 136 -21.24 -10.89 29.28
N VAL A 137 -20.88 -12.17 29.36
CA VAL A 137 -21.29 -13.08 30.46
C VAL A 137 -20.70 -12.62 31.80
N ASP A 138 -19.48 -12.08 31.79
CA ASP A 138 -18.81 -11.49 32.96
C ASP A 138 -19.37 -10.10 33.36
N GLY A 139 -20.45 -9.65 32.71
CA GLY A 139 -21.15 -8.40 33.06
C GLY A 139 -20.60 -7.15 32.37
N SER A 140 -19.69 -7.28 31.39
CA SER A 140 -19.29 -6.15 30.55
C SER A 140 -20.44 -5.74 29.61
N SER A 141 -20.56 -4.45 29.32
CA SER A 141 -21.42 -3.98 28.22
C SER A 141 -20.75 -4.23 26.87
N ARG A 142 -21.51 -4.24 25.77
CA ARG A 142 -20.95 -4.37 24.40
C ARG A 142 -19.85 -3.35 24.11
N VAL A 143 -20.09 -2.09 24.49
CA VAL A 143 -19.10 -1.01 24.35
C VAL A 143 -17.89 -1.26 25.25
N GLY A 144 -18.11 -1.73 26.49
CA GLY A 144 -17.04 -2.10 27.41
C GLY A 144 -16.16 -3.25 26.88
N ALA A 145 -16.78 -4.30 26.35
CA ALA A 145 -16.10 -5.43 25.72
C ALA A 145 -15.31 -5.00 24.49
N PHE A 146 -15.85 -4.09 23.67
CA PHE A 146 -15.12 -3.53 22.53
C PHE A 146 -13.81 -2.84 22.96
N PHE A 147 -13.86 -1.90 23.91
CA PHE A 147 -12.67 -1.15 24.32
C PHE A 147 -11.69 -1.95 25.17
N ARG A 148 -12.16 -2.95 25.94
CA ARG A 148 -11.31 -3.74 26.85
C ARG A 148 -10.75 -5.01 26.22
N ILE A 149 -11.45 -5.59 25.24
CA ILE A 149 -11.06 -6.86 24.60
C ILE A 149 -10.73 -6.63 23.12
N VAL A 150 -11.72 -6.22 22.33
CA VAL A 150 -11.59 -6.19 20.86
C VAL A 150 -10.52 -5.21 20.39
N LEU A 151 -10.53 -3.97 20.89
CA LEU A 151 -9.61 -2.91 20.48
C LEU A 151 -8.15 -3.21 20.87
N PRO A 152 -7.81 -3.66 22.10
CA PRO A 152 -6.45 -4.07 22.45
C PRO A 152 -5.94 -5.27 21.65
N LEU A 153 -6.80 -6.25 21.35
CA LEU A 153 -6.41 -7.40 20.52
C LEU A 153 -6.17 -6.99 19.06
N ALA A 154 -6.97 -6.07 18.53
CA ALA A 154 -6.82 -5.54 17.17
C ALA A 154 -5.70 -4.49 17.03
N ARG A 155 -5.07 -4.05 18.13
CA ARG A 155 -4.12 -2.91 18.14
C ARG A 155 -3.01 -3.03 17.10
N ASN A 156 -2.46 -4.23 16.91
CA ASN A 156 -1.31 -4.42 16.02
C ASN A 156 -1.73 -4.25 14.55
N GLY A 157 -2.89 -4.78 14.14
CA GLY A 157 -3.38 -4.60 12.78
C GLY A 157 -3.85 -3.16 12.51
N ILE A 158 -4.40 -2.47 13.52
CA ILE A 158 -4.71 -1.04 13.44
C ILE A 158 -3.43 -0.23 13.23
N LEU A 159 -2.36 -0.52 13.99
CA LEU A 159 -1.07 0.15 13.85
C LEU A 159 -0.49 -0.05 12.45
N VAL A 160 -0.51 -1.28 11.92
CA VAL A 160 -0.07 -1.57 10.54
C VAL A 160 -0.83 -0.69 9.54
N GLY A 161 -2.16 -0.62 9.66
CA GLY A 161 -2.96 0.23 8.78
C GLY A 161 -2.67 1.72 8.93
N ALA A 162 -2.49 2.20 10.15
CA ALA A 162 -2.15 3.60 10.42
C ALA A 162 -0.80 3.98 9.79
N ILE A 163 0.19 3.09 9.85
CA ILE A 163 1.52 3.30 9.27
C ILE A 163 1.43 3.37 7.74
N LEU A 164 0.67 2.46 7.10
CA LEU A 164 0.48 2.47 5.65
C LEU A 164 -0.22 3.76 5.17
N ILE A 165 -1.20 4.27 5.93
CA ILE A 165 -1.83 5.56 5.62
C ILE A 165 -0.85 6.71 5.85
N PHE A 166 -0.10 6.70 6.95
CA PHE A 166 0.90 7.72 7.24
C PHE A 166 1.95 7.82 6.12
N MET A 167 2.49 6.70 5.65
CA MET A 167 3.45 6.67 4.54
C MET A 167 2.88 7.31 3.27
N GLN A 168 1.61 7.06 2.96
CA GLN A 168 0.95 7.68 1.81
C GLN A 168 0.69 9.18 2.02
N ALA A 169 0.26 9.58 3.22
CA ALA A 169 -0.02 10.97 3.56
C ALA A 169 1.26 11.83 3.63
N PHE A 170 2.36 11.26 4.11
CA PHE A 170 3.66 11.94 4.21
C PHE A 170 4.20 12.34 2.82
N GLY A 171 3.95 11.49 1.83
CA GLY A 171 4.27 11.67 0.41
C GLY A 171 3.28 12.53 -0.38
N GLU A 172 2.23 13.06 0.24
CA GLU A 172 1.16 13.74 -0.49
C GLU A 172 1.64 15.08 -1.05
N PHE A 173 1.52 15.24 -2.36
CA PHE A 173 1.96 16.44 -3.08
C PHE A 173 0.81 17.22 -3.72
N VAL A 174 -0.19 16.50 -4.25
CA VAL A 174 -1.19 17.04 -5.18
C VAL A 174 -2.16 17.96 -4.46
N TYR A 175 -2.81 17.50 -3.38
CA TYR A 175 -3.70 18.35 -2.57
C TYR A 175 -2.95 19.50 -1.92
N SER A 176 -1.75 19.21 -1.40
CA SER A 176 -0.89 20.18 -0.76
C SER A 176 -0.49 21.32 -1.71
N LYS A 177 -0.02 21.02 -2.92
CA LYS A 177 0.38 22.02 -3.91
C LYS A 177 -0.79 22.88 -4.39
N SER A 178 -1.99 22.30 -4.53
CA SER A 178 -3.13 23.05 -5.08
C SER A 178 -3.89 23.88 -4.05
N MET A 179 -3.94 23.46 -2.78
CA MET A 179 -4.71 24.16 -1.74
C MET A 179 -3.86 25.10 -0.89
N ILE A 180 -2.56 24.82 -0.74
CA ILE A 180 -1.64 25.62 0.09
C ILE A 180 -0.82 26.55 -0.80
N GLN A 181 -1.24 27.81 -0.92
CA GLN A 181 -0.52 28.81 -1.72
C GLN A 181 0.67 29.42 -0.96
N ARG A 182 0.53 29.62 0.35
CA ARG A 182 1.54 30.19 1.24
C ARG A 182 2.69 29.21 1.47
N ILE A 183 3.90 29.58 1.07
CA ILE A 183 5.11 28.73 1.12
C ILE A 183 5.41 28.28 2.55
N GLU A 184 5.20 29.15 3.54
CA GLU A 184 5.40 28.88 4.96
C GLU A 184 4.46 27.80 5.53
N LEU A 185 3.38 27.48 4.81
CA LEU A 185 2.42 26.44 5.19
C LEU A 185 2.63 25.13 4.41
N GLN A 186 3.46 25.14 3.36
CA GLN A 186 3.63 23.99 2.46
C GLN A 186 4.46 22.87 3.13
N PRO A 187 4.08 21.60 2.93
CA PRO A 187 4.88 20.47 3.38
C PRO A 187 6.14 20.30 2.51
N ALA A 188 7.11 19.55 3.05
CA ALA A 188 8.37 19.28 2.34
C ALA A 188 8.16 18.57 0.98
N SER A 189 7.11 17.77 0.84
CA SER A 189 6.74 17.16 -0.45
C SER A 189 6.53 18.20 -1.55
N VAL A 190 5.99 19.37 -1.22
CA VAL A 190 5.77 20.49 -2.14
C VAL A 190 7.04 21.31 -2.33
N GLY A 191 7.83 21.48 -1.26
CA GLY A 191 9.06 22.27 -1.28
C GLY A 191 10.10 21.78 -2.29
N LEU A 192 10.15 20.47 -2.61
CA LEU A 192 11.03 19.93 -3.65
C LEU A 192 10.82 20.60 -5.03
N ASN A 193 9.60 21.04 -5.33
CA ASN A 193 9.27 21.66 -6.61
C ASN A 193 9.91 23.04 -6.81
N SER A 194 10.41 23.70 -5.75
CA SER A 194 11.07 25.01 -5.86
C SER A 194 12.45 24.95 -6.51
N PHE A 195 13.08 23.78 -6.54
CA PHE A 195 14.41 23.55 -7.16
C PHE A 195 14.34 23.25 -8.66
N MET A 196 13.13 23.16 -9.21
CA MET A 196 12.88 22.87 -10.62
C MET A 196 12.44 24.15 -11.34
N GLY A 197 13.33 24.72 -12.17
CA GLY A 197 13.08 25.95 -12.91
C GLY A 197 12.95 25.72 -14.42
N PRO A 198 12.38 26.67 -15.18
CA PRO A 198 12.23 26.53 -16.64
C PRO A 198 13.57 26.39 -17.39
N ASN A 199 14.66 26.93 -16.85
CA ASN A 199 15.94 27.10 -17.57
C ASN A 199 17.14 26.42 -16.90
N THR A 200 17.07 26.08 -15.61
CA THR A 200 18.15 25.42 -14.87
C THR A 200 17.57 24.55 -13.75
N ASN A 201 18.08 23.32 -13.60
CA ASN A 201 17.76 22.43 -12.51
C ASN A 201 19.01 22.23 -11.64
N GLU A 202 18.90 22.57 -10.35
CA GLU A 202 19.97 22.35 -9.38
C GLU A 202 19.95 20.91 -8.89
N TRP A 203 20.39 19.96 -9.71
CA TRP A 203 20.33 18.53 -9.41
C TRP A 203 20.95 18.16 -8.06
N ASN A 204 22.06 18.81 -7.68
CA ASN A 204 22.69 18.59 -6.37
C ASN A 204 21.76 18.99 -5.22
N SER A 205 21.10 20.15 -5.32
CA SER A 205 20.13 20.65 -4.34
C SER A 205 18.89 19.75 -4.27
N ILE A 206 18.38 19.30 -5.43
CA ILE A 206 17.25 18.36 -5.53
C ILE A 206 17.57 17.05 -4.81
N MET A 207 18.76 16.47 -5.08
CA MET A 207 19.17 15.20 -4.46
C MET A 207 19.39 15.34 -2.96
N ALA A 208 20.04 16.41 -2.51
CA ALA A 208 20.23 16.70 -1.08
C ALA A 208 18.88 16.89 -0.36
N TYR A 209 17.96 17.64 -0.94
CA TYR A 209 16.62 17.84 -0.39
C TYR A 209 15.85 16.52 -0.30
N ALA A 210 15.84 15.73 -1.38
CA ALA A 210 15.17 14.44 -1.41
C ALA A 210 15.74 13.47 -0.36
N ALA A 211 17.06 13.45 -0.18
CA ALA A 211 17.70 12.65 0.87
C ALA A 211 17.25 13.07 2.28
N ILE A 212 17.22 14.37 2.57
CA ILE A 212 16.74 14.90 3.86
C ILE A 212 15.26 14.55 4.08
N TYR A 213 14.43 14.73 3.05
CA TYR A 213 13.00 14.46 3.10
C TYR A 213 12.66 12.99 3.35
N VAL A 214 13.38 12.06 2.70
CA VAL A 214 13.12 10.61 2.82
C VAL A 214 13.66 10.03 4.13
N THR A 215 14.72 10.62 4.71
CA THR A 215 15.35 10.16 5.96
C THR A 215 14.37 9.90 7.12
N PRO A 216 13.49 10.84 7.53
CA PRO A 216 12.55 10.60 8.61
C PRO A 216 11.53 9.50 8.29
N MET A 217 11.11 9.38 7.03
CA MET A 217 10.20 8.31 6.60
C MET A 217 10.85 6.93 6.70
N LEU A 218 12.12 6.81 6.30
CA LEU A 218 12.89 5.57 6.46
C LEU A 218 13.14 5.24 7.92
N ALA A 219 13.54 6.22 8.73
CA ALA A 219 13.74 6.04 10.16
C ALA A 219 12.46 5.55 10.86
N ALA A 220 11.32 6.19 10.57
CA ALA A 220 10.01 5.74 11.07
C ALA A 220 9.70 4.31 10.62
N SER A 221 9.88 4.01 9.33
CA SER A 221 9.62 2.67 8.78
C SER A 221 10.46 1.60 9.48
N VAL A 222 11.75 1.82 9.70
CA VAL A 222 12.64 0.87 10.38
C VAL A 222 12.24 0.67 11.85
N LEU A 223 11.88 1.74 12.56
CA LEU A 223 11.44 1.66 13.95
C LEU A 223 10.11 0.91 14.08
N LEU A 224 9.19 1.15 13.15
CA LEU A 224 7.83 0.59 13.18
C LEU A 224 7.76 -0.85 12.65
N GLN A 225 8.69 -1.26 11.78
CA GLN A 225 8.77 -2.64 11.24
C GLN A 225 8.83 -3.71 12.35
N ARG A 226 9.45 -3.42 13.50
CA ARG A 226 9.50 -4.37 14.64
C ARG A 226 8.10 -4.69 15.19
N GLY A 227 7.18 -3.73 15.17
CA GLY A 227 5.78 -3.92 15.56
C GLY A 227 4.97 -4.67 14.50
N ILE A 228 5.28 -4.45 13.22
CA ILE A 228 4.63 -5.11 12.09
C ILE A 228 4.99 -6.61 12.05
N VAL A 229 6.28 -6.94 12.19
CA VAL A 229 6.76 -8.34 12.15
C VAL A 229 6.18 -9.14 13.32
N SER A 230 6.14 -8.57 14.53
CA SER A 230 5.54 -9.25 15.69
C SER A 230 4.03 -9.47 15.50
N GLY A 231 3.32 -8.52 14.91
CA GLY A 231 1.90 -8.67 14.56
C GLY A 231 1.61 -9.77 13.52
N LEU A 232 2.47 -9.92 12.51
CA LEU A 232 2.34 -10.95 11.47
C LEU A 232 2.63 -12.37 12.00
N THR A 233 3.61 -12.52 12.89
CA THR A 233 3.96 -13.83 13.47
C THR A 233 2.96 -14.36 14.50
N ALA A 234 2.24 -13.47 15.21
CA ALA A 234 1.22 -13.89 16.18
C ALA A 234 -0.01 -14.55 15.53
N GLY A 235 -0.30 -14.23 14.26
CA GLY A 235 -1.38 -14.86 13.50
C GLY A 235 -1.01 -16.20 12.86
N ALA A 236 0.29 -16.53 12.77
CA ALA A 236 0.78 -17.75 12.12
C ALA A 236 0.89 -18.97 13.07
N LEU A 237 0.63 -18.78 14.37
CA LEU A 237 0.69 -19.81 15.41
C LEU A 237 -0.71 -20.34 15.83
N LYS A 238 -1.73 -20.14 15.00
CA LYS A 238 -3.05 -20.78 15.17
C LYS A 238 -3.26 -21.87 14.16
#